data_AF-A4JMI4-F1
#
_entry.id   AF-A4JMI4-F1
#
_cell.length_a   1.000
_cell.length_b   1.000
_cell.length_c   1.000
_cell.angle_alpha   90.00
_cell.angle_beta   90.00
_cell.angle_gamma   90.00
#
_symmetry.space_group_name_H-M   'P 1'
#
loop_
_entity.id
_entity.type
_entity.pdbx_description
1 polymer ?
#
loop_
_entity_poly.entity_id
_entity_poly.type
_entity_poly.pdbx_seq_one_letter_code
_entity_poly.pdbx_strand_id
1 'polypeptide(L)'
;MESLFDAMSANYGTRFADLWRGTDIAKVKRHWGNELAKLSREQLKAGVENLSTLAKVPTVPEFLAHCRQMRFDLAAMQRPKLSDQRVCSPEVVASNMARIRDIVGGLASRKVAR
;
A
#
# COMPACT_ATOMS: atom_id res chain seq x y z
N MET A 1 15.01 -14.82 -4.58
CA MET A 1 15.06 -13.96 -5.78
C MET A 1 14.57 -14.73 -6.99
N GLU A 2 15.15 -15.89 -7.30
CA GLU A 2 14.72 -16.75 -8.41
C GLU A 2 13.21 -17.05 -8.38
N SER A 3 12.68 -17.52 -7.24
CA SER A 3 11.25 -17.80 -7.09
C SER A 3 10.31 -16.63 -7.42
N LEU A 4 10.74 -15.38 -7.16
CA LEU A 4 9.96 -14.19 -7.50
C LEU A 4 9.98 -13.92 -9.01
N PHE A 5 11.15 -14.05 -9.64
CA PHE A 5 11.29 -13.87 -11.08
C PHE A 5 10.60 -14.98 -11.86
N ASP A 6 10.58 -16.20 -11.34
CA ASP A 6 9.81 -17.31 -11.89
C ASP A 6 8.30 -17.00 -11.82
N ALA A 7 7.82 -16.52 -10.67
CA ALA A 7 6.42 -16.12 -10.49
C ALA A 7 6.01 -14.95 -11.41
N MET A 8 6.89 -13.96 -11.61
CA MET A 8 6.64 -12.86 -12.55
C MET A 8 6.68 -13.32 -14.00
N SER A 9 7.62 -14.22 -14.34
CA SER A 9 7.69 -14.81 -15.68
C SER A 9 6.45 -15.62 -16.00
N ALA A 10 5.93 -16.37 -15.02
CA ALA A 10 4.67 -17.12 -15.16
C ALA A 10 3.44 -16.21 -15.32
N ASN A 11 3.35 -15.11 -14.57
CA ASN A 11 2.22 -14.18 -14.65
C ASN A 11 2.19 -13.34 -15.93
N TYR A 12 3.35 -12.88 -16.39
CA TYR A 12 3.41 -11.88 -17.46
C TYR A 12 4.04 -12.38 -18.76
N GLY A 13 4.62 -13.57 -18.77
CA GLY A 13 5.22 -14.20 -19.94
C GLY A 13 6.30 -13.34 -20.60
N THR A 14 6.24 -13.26 -21.92
CA THR A 14 7.21 -12.53 -22.75
C THR A 14 7.36 -11.06 -22.37
N ARG A 15 6.29 -10.41 -21.88
CA ARG A 15 6.35 -9.00 -21.44
C ARG A 15 7.36 -8.78 -20.31
N PHE A 16 7.52 -9.75 -19.41
CA PHE A 16 8.51 -9.67 -18.35
C PHE A 16 9.94 -9.80 -18.90
N ALA A 17 10.16 -10.73 -19.83
CA ALA A 17 11.46 -10.88 -20.48
C ALA A 17 11.84 -9.64 -21.30
N ASP A 18 10.87 -9.05 -22.01
CA ASP A 18 11.06 -7.87 -22.84
C ASP A 18 11.46 -6.64 -22.05
N LEU A 19 10.96 -6.49 -20.81
CA LEU A 19 11.31 -5.37 -19.93
C LEU A 19 12.83 -5.28 -19.66
N TRP A 20 13.52 -6.43 -19.70
CA TRP A 20 14.94 -6.54 -19.39
C TRP A 20 15.82 -6.72 -20.63
N ARG A 21 15.24 -6.65 -21.83
CA ARG A 21 15.96 -6.81 -23.10
C ARG A 21 17.10 -5.79 -23.20
N GLY A 22 18.32 -6.27 -23.48
CA GLY A 22 19.51 -5.42 -23.59
C GLY A 22 20.10 -4.97 -22.25
N THR A 23 19.59 -5.47 -21.12
CA THR A 23 20.13 -5.19 -19.78
C THR A 23 20.91 -6.38 -19.21
N ASP A 24 21.83 -6.11 -18.28
CA ASP A 24 22.49 -7.14 -17.49
C ASP A 24 21.53 -7.66 -16.41
N ILE A 25 20.91 -8.80 -16.67
CA ILE A 25 19.90 -9.40 -15.79
C ILE A 25 20.46 -9.72 -14.40
N ALA A 26 21.75 -10.02 -14.27
CA ALA A 26 22.37 -10.28 -12.98
C ALA A 26 22.44 -9.00 -12.14
N LYS A 27 22.77 -7.85 -12.76
CA LYS A 27 22.70 -6.53 -12.09
C LYS A 27 21.26 -6.18 -11.71
N VAL A 28 20.29 -6.46 -12.58
CA VAL A 28 18.86 -6.25 -12.28
C VAL A 28 18.46 -7.05 -11.05
N LYS A 29 18.69 -8.37 -11.03
CA LYS A 29 18.37 -9.25 -9.90
C LYS A 29 19.04 -8.80 -8.60
N ARG A 30 20.31 -8.36 -8.66
CA ARG A 30 21.02 -7.82 -7.50
C ARG A 30 20.38 -6.53 -6.98
N HIS A 31 20.03 -5.61 -7.87
CA HIS A 31 19.34 -4.37 -7.50
C HIS A 31 17.97 -4.66 -6.86
N TRP A 32 17.18 -5.56 -7.47
CA TRP A 32 15.93 -6.05 -6.89
C TRP A 32 16.16 -6.61 -5.48
N GLY A 33 17.16 -7.48 -5.28
CA GLY A 33 17.47 -8.04 -3.96
C GLY A 33 17.73 -6.98 -2.89
N ASN A 34 18.53 -5.96 -3.22
CA ASN A 34 18.84 -4.85 -2.30
C ASN A 34 17.60 -4.02 -1.94
N GLU A 35 16.73 -3.77 -2.89
CA GLU A 35 15.50 -2.99 -2.67
C GLU A 35 14.45 -3.79 -1.89
N LEU A 36 14.29 -5.07 -2.21
CA LEU A 36 13.36 -5.97 -1.51
C LEU A 36 13.78 -6.23 -0.07
N ALA A 37 15.08 -6.18 0.24
CA ALA A 37 15.59 -6.29 1.61
C ALA A 37 15.08 -5.18 2.54
N LYS A 38 14.54 -4.08 1.99
CA LYS A 38 13.91 -2.99 2.75
C LYS A 38 12.46 -3.29 3.15
N LEU A 39 11.88 -4.38 2.67
CA LEU A 39 10.53 -4.81 3.02
C LEU A 39 10.56 -5.85 4.14
N SER A 40 9.55 -5.80 5.01
CA SER A 40 9.25 -6.90 5.92
C SER A 40 8.80 -8.14 5.16
N ARG A 41 8.94 -9.31 5.79
CA ARG A 41 8.51 -10.60 5.22
C ARG A 41 7.02 -10.58 4.85
N GLU A 42 6.20 -9.94 5.68
CA GLU A 42 4.74 -9.85 5.49
C GLU A 42 4.40 -8.97 4.28
N GLN A 43 5.12 -7.85 4.09
CA GLN A 43 4.94 -6.99 2.90
C GLN A 43 5.30 -7.73 1.62
N LEU A 44 6.44 -8.43 1.62
CA LEU A 44 6.88 -9.18 0.46
C LEU A 44 5.88 -10.30 0.14
N LYS A 45 5.48 -11.07 1.15
CA LYS A 45 4.48 -12.14 0.99
C LYS A 45 3.18 -11.60 0.39
N ALA A 46 2.63 -10.53 0.96
CA ALA A 46 1.41 -9.90 0.48
C ALA A 46 1.50 -9.45 -0.99
N GLY A 47 2.63 -8.85 -1.39
CA GLY A 47 2.82 -8.42 -2.77
C GLY A 47 2.99 -9.58 -3.76
N VAL A 48 3.65 -10.69 -3.36
CA VAL A 48 3.79 -11.87 -4.22
C VAL A 48 2.45 -12.58 -4.43
N GLU A 49 1.69 -12.77 -3.35
CA GLU A 49 0.37 -13.43 -3.41
C GLU A 49 -0.64 -12.65 -4.26
N ASN A 50 -0.47 -11.33 -4.40
CA ASN A 50 -1.37 -10.46 -5.14
C ASN A 50 -0.79 -9.96 -6.47
N LEU A 51 0.25 -10.62 -7.01
CA LEU A 51 0.85 -10.26 -8.30
C LEU A 51 -0.18 -10.19 -9.44
N SER A 52 -1.18 -11.08 -9.43
CA SER A 52 -2.24 -11.14 -10.44
C SER A 52 -3.13 -9.90 -10.50
N THR A 53 -3.12 -9.05 -9.45
CA THR A 53 -3.86 -7.78 -9.43
C THR A 53 -3.22 -6.70 -10.31
N LEU A 54 -1.95 -6.87 -10.68
CA LEU A 54 -1.24 -5.95 -11.55
C LEU A 54 -1.46 -6.33 -13.02
N ALA A 55 -2.10 -5.46 -13.79
CA ALA A 55 -2.36 -5.71 -15.22
C ALA A 55 -1.10 -5.64 -16.10
N LYS A 56 -0.06 -4.94 -15.64
CA LYS A 56 1.21 -4.78 -16.33
C LYS A 56 2.36 -5.30 -15.48
N VAL A 57 3.45 -5.66 -16.15
CA VAL A 57 4.71 -6.01 -15.49
C VAL A 57 5.19 -4.81 -14.64
N PRO A 58 5.46 -5.00 -13.35
CA PRO A 58 5.97 -3.93 -12.50
C PRO A 58 7.49 -3.78 -12.62
N THR A 59 7.97 -2.54 -12.54
CA THR A 59 9.35 -2.20 -12.19
C THR A 59 9.60 -2.38 -10.69
N VAL A 60 10.86 -2.30 -10.22
CA VAL A 60 11.18 -2.41 -8.77
C VAL A 60 10.37 -1.43 -7.92
N PRO A 61 10.35 -0.11 -8.22
CA PRO A 61 9.66 0.84 -7.35
C PRO A 61 8.15 0.60 -7.32
N GLU A 62 7.56 0.23 -8.47
CA GLU A 62 6.14 -0.11 -8.57
C GLU A 62 5.81 -1.36 -7.75
N PHE A 63 6.65 -2.39 -7.81
CA PHE A 63 6.47 -3.60 -7.00
C PHE A 63 6.62 -3.31 -5.50
N LEU A 64 7.58 -2.47 -5.08
CA LEU A 64 7.70 -2.05 -3.68
C LEU A 64 6.45 -1.32 -3.19
N ALA A 65 5.90 -0.41 -4.01
CA ALA A 65 4.67 0.30 -3.69
C ALA A 65 3.50 -0.68 -3.55
N HIS A 66 3.39 -1.64 -4.47
CA HIS A 66 2.38 -2.70 -4.43
C HIS A 66 2.47 -3.54 -3.14
N CYS A 67 3.66 -4.04 -2.77
CA CYS A 67 3.87 -4.80 -1.55
C CYS A 67 3.42 -4.04 -0.28
N ARG A 68 3.72 -2.74 -0.22
CA ARG A 68 3.31 -1.89 0.91
C ARG A 68 1.79 -1.72 0.95
N GLN A 69 1.18 -1.44 -0.19
CA GLN A 69 -0.26 -1.27 -0.30
C GLN A 69 -1.01 -2.56 0.09
N MET A 70 -0.61 -3.71 -0.45
CA MET A 70 -1.25 -4.99 -0.15
C MET A 70 -1.16 -5.35 1.34
N ARG A 71 -0.06 -5.04 2.02
CA ARG A 71 -0.01 -5.19 3.48
C ARG A 71 -1.05 -4.30 4.18
N PHE A 72 -1.18 -3.04 3.79
CA PHE A 72 -2.16 -2.14 4.40
C PHE A 72 -3.59 -2.62 4.15
N ASP A 73 -3.90 -3.08 2.95
CA ASP A 73 -5.23 -3.56 2.59
C ASP A 73 -5.58 -4.84 3.36
N LEU A 74 -4.68 -5.81 3.41
CA LEU A 74 -4.88 -7.03 4.20
C LEU A 74 -5.03 -6.73 5.69
N ALA A 75 -4.23 -5.82 6.24
CA ALA A 75 -4.36 -5.38 7.63
C ALA A 75 -5.69 -4.66 7.88
N ALA A 76 -6.17 -3.87 6.93
CA ALA A 76 -7.47 -3.21 7.01
C ALA A 76 -8.63 -4.21 6.98
N MET A 77 -8.56 -5.24 6.12
CA MET A 77 -9.56 -6.30 6.03
C MET A 77 -9.64 -7.14 7.31
N GLN A 78 -8.51 -7.39 7.96
CA GLN A 78 -8.45 -8.16 9.22
C GLN A 78 -8.83 -7.32 10.45
N ARG A 79 -8.92 -6.00 10.30
CA ARG A 79 -9.21 -5.10 11.42
C ARG A 79 -10.63 -5.36 11.93
N PRO A 80 -10.83 -5.62 13.23
CA PRO A 80 -12.16 -5.79 13.78
C PRO A 80 -13.02 -4.56 13.47
N LYS A 81 -14.20 -4.79 12.91
CA LYS A 81 -15.18 -3.71 12.74
C LYS A 81 -15.60 -3.23 14.12
N LEU A 82 -15.81 -1.91 14.25
CA LEU A 82 -16.41 -1.35 15.46
C LEU A 82 -17.78 -2.02 15.67
N SER A 83 -17.93 -2.74 16.78
CA SER A 83 -19.14 -3.50 17.10
C SER A 83 -20.17 -2.68 17.87
N ASP A 84 -19.75 -1.56 18.46
CA ASP A 84 -20.64 -0.67 19.20
C ASP A 84 -21.51 0.14 18.24
N GLN A 85 -22.79 -0.18 18.20
CA GLN A 85 -23.80 0.50 17.38
C GLN A 85 -24.74 1.39 18.21
N ARG A 86 -24.43 1.63 19.50
CA ARG A 86 -25.30 2.44 20.36
C ARG A 86 -25.38 3.87 19.84
N VAL A 87 -26.61 4.34 19.66
CA VAL A 87 -26.87 5.74 19.29
C VAL A 87 -26.44 6.64 20.45
N CYS A 88 -25.68 7.68 20.14
CA CYS A 88 -25.24 8.66 21.11
C CYS A 88 -26.41 9.57 21.54
N SER A 89 -26.47 9.99 22.80
CA SER A 89 -27.56 10.87 23.24
C SER A 89 -27.48 12.24 22.54
N PRO A 90 -28.62 12.92 22.31
CA PRO A 90 -28.64 14.22 21.67
C PRO A 90 -27.74 15.27 22.33
N GLU A 91 -27.61 15.23 23.66
CA GLU A 91 -26.79 16.15 24.44
C GLU A 91 -25.29 15.95 24.15
N VAL A 92 -24.86 14.69 24.07
CA VAL A 92 -23.46 14.35 23.76
C VAL A 92 -23.14 14.72 22.31
N VAL A 93 -24.09 14.49 21.39
CA VAL A 93 -23.96 14.93 19.99
C VAL A 93 -23.80 16.45 19.92
N ALA A 94 -24.65 17.21 20.60
CA ALA A 94 -24.58 18.67 20.59
C ALA A 94 -23.24 19.20 21.14
N SER A 95 -22.77 18.63 22.26
CA SER A 95 -21.48 18.98 22.86
C SER A 95 -20.29 18.69 21.92
N ASN A 96 -20.27 17.50 21.31
CA ASN A 96 -19.23 17.13 20.35
C ASN A 96 -19.25 18.04 19.12
N MET A 97 -20.43 18.36 18.60
CA MET A 97 -20.58 19.25 17.45
C MET A 97 -20.15 20.68 17.74
N ALA A 98 -20.39 21.19 18.96
CA ALA A 98 -19.88 22.49 19.39
C ALA A 98 -18.33 22.50 19.36
N ARG A 99 -17.69 21.49 19.97
CA ARG A 99 -16.22 21.36 19.97
C ARG A 99 -15.64 21.27 18.55
N ILE A 100 -16.28 20.52 17.66
CA ILE A 100 -15.83 20.40 16.26
C ILE A 100 -15.90 21.76 15.55
N ARG A 101 -17.00 22.52 15.74
CA ARG A 101 -17.15 23.86 15.14
C ARG A 101 -16.05 24.81 15.62
N ASP A 102 -15.72 24.78 16.91
CA ASP A 102 -14.66 25.63 17.46
C ASP A 102 -13.29 25.30 16.86
N ILE A 103 -12.97 24.01 16.74
CA ILE A 103 -11.70 23.55 16.14
C ILE A 103 -11.64 23.97 14.66
N VAL A 104 -12.71 23.71 13.90
CA VAL A 104 -12.76 24.05 12.46
C VAL A 104 -12.70 25.56 12.25
N GLY A 105 -13.43 26.34 13.04
CA GLY A 105 -13.37 27.80 13.03
C GLY A 105 -11.98 28.32 13.35
N GLY A 106 -11.33 27.76 14.38
CA GLY A 106 -9.96 28.12 14.74
C GLY A 106 -8.90 27.71 13.70
N LEU A 107 -9.15 26.68 12.89
CA LEU A 107 -8.30 26.31 11.76
C LEU A 107 -8.52 27.24 10.56
N ALA A 108 -9.76 27.63 10.29
CA ALA A 108 -10.10 28.58 9.23
C ALA A 108 -9.49 29.98 9.49
N SER A 109 -9.60 30.49 10.72
CA SER A 109 -9.01 31.78 11.11
C SER A 109 -7.48 31.78 11.02
N ARG A 110 -6.82 30.65 11.34
CA ARG A 110 -5.36 30.50 11.20
C ARG A 110 -4.88 30.45 9.75
N LYS A 111 -5.73 30.05 8.82
CA LYS A 111 -5.41 30.02 7.37
C LYS A 111 -5.51 31.40 6.72
N VAL A 112 -6.32 32.31 7.28
CA VAL A 112 -6.48 33.69 6.79
C VAL A 112 -5.39 34.63 7.32
N ALA A 113 -4.80 34.31 8.47
CA ALA A 113 -3.74 35.10 9.12
C ALA A 113 -2.32 34.80 8.62
N ARG A 114 -2.15 34.00 7.56
CA ARG A 114 -0.86 33.55 7.02
C ARG A 114 -0.78 33.86 5.53
#